data_AF-A0A0G0BNF2-F1
#
_entry.id   AF-A0A0G0BNF2-F1
#
_cell.length_a   1.000
_cell.length_b   1.000
_cell.length_c   1.000
_cell.angle_alpha   90.00
_cell.angle_beta   90.00
_cell.angle_gamma   90.00
#
_symmetry.space_group_name_H-M   'P 1'
#
loop_
_entity.id
_entity.type
_entity.pdbx_description
1 polymer ?
#
loop_
_entity_poly.entity_id
_entity_poly.type
_entity_poly.pdbx_seq_one_letter_code
_entity_poly.pdbx_strand_id
1 'polypeptide(L)'
;MNITKLETKQIIFNEIQVREPLVRDLIQAERLAGSADGIKYATALISQIATFDGENLPPEELEDLSAKDFLELSKNLMEFGLDKLAKELSSSQDTEK
;
A
#
# COMPACT_ATOMS: atom_id res chain seq x y z
N MET A 1 -26.34 17.26 -7.76
CA MET A 1 -25.89 15.89 -8.06
C MET A 1 -26.06 15.08 -6.80
N ASN A 2 -26.84 14.00 -6.82
CA ASN A 2 -27.03 13.16 -5.64
C ASN A 2 -25.92 12.11 -5.63
N ILE A 3 -25.03 12.16 -4.64
CA ILE A 3 -23.98 11.17 -4.44
C ILE A 3 -24.53 10.12 -3.47
N THR A 4 -24.49 8.85 -3.85
CA THR A 4 -24.93 7.73 -3.03
C THR A 4 -23.72 6.84 -2.75
N LYS A 5 -23.42 6.63 -1.47
CA LYS A 5 -22.30 5.78 -1.05
C LYS A 5 -22.73 4.32 -1.16
N LEU A 6 -22.00 3.54 -1.94
CA LEU A 6 -22.21 2.10 -2.07
C LEU A 6 -21.35 1.37 -1.03
N GLU A 7 -21.86 0.25 -0.51
CA GLU A 7 -21.07 -0.62 0.36
C GLU A 7 -20.07 -1.44 -0.47
N THR A 8 -18.80 -1.36 -0.09
CA THR A 8 -17.71 -2.13 -0.72
C THR A 8 -17.38 -3.32 0.17
N LYS A 9 -17.15 -4.50 -0.42
CA LYS A 9 -16.58 -5.64 0.31
C LYS A 9 -15.13 -5.30 0.64
N GLN A 10 -14.86 -4.97 1.91
CA GLN A 10 -13.52 -4.67 2.40
C GLN A 10 -12.95 -5.91 3.08
N ILE A 11 -11.69 -6.22 2.78
CA ILE A 11 -10.92 -7.20 3.56
C ILE A 11 -10.49 -6.50 4.86
N ILE A 12 -10.81 -7.12 6.00
CA ILE A 12 -10.48 -6.58 7.33
C ILE A 12 -9.48 -7.53 7.97
N PHE A 13 -8.34 -6.99 8.39
CA PHE A 13 -7.29 -7.71 9.12
C PHE A 13 -7.31 -7.31 10.58
N ASN A 14 -7.06 -8.26 11.49
CA ASN A 14 -6.98 -7.97 12.92
C ASN A 14 -5.57 -7.51 13.32
N GLU A 15 -4.55 -8.11 12.70
CA GLU A 15 -3.15 -7.80 12.96
C GLU A 15 -2.37 -7.68 11.64
N ILE A 16 -1.61 -6.59 11.52
CA ILE A 16 -0.65 -6.42 10.41
C ILE A 16 0.73 -6.17 11.02
N GLN A 17 1.66 -7.06 10.74
CA GLN A 17 3.04 -6.95 11.16
C GLN A 17 3.88 -6.49 9.99
N VAL A 18 4.59 -5.36 10.14
CA VAL A 18 5.46 -4.82 9.10
C VAL A 18 6.90 -4.87 9.59
N ARG A 19 7.78 -5.50 8.81
CA ARG A 19 9.23 -5.48 9.07
C ARG A 19 9.91 -4.38 8.26
N GLU A 20 11.11 -3.98 8.71
CA GLU A 20 11.97 -3.11 7.92
C GLU A 20 12.25 -3.71 6.53
N PRO A 21 12.08 -2.93 5.45
CA PRO A 21 12.40 -3.37 4.10
C PRO A 21 13.91 -3.48 3.91
N LEU A 22 14.34 -4.59 3.33
CA LEU A 22 15.72 -4.79 2.89
C LEU A 22 15.87 -4.35 1.43
N VAL A 23 17.10 -4.07 1.01
CA VAL A 23 17.42 -3.74 -0.40
C VAL A 23 16.89 -4.79 -1.38
N ARG A 24 16.92 -6.08 -0.99
CA ARG A 24 16.36 -7.16 -1.82
C ARG A 24 14.85 -7.03 -2.03
N ASP A 25 14.12 -6.52 -1.04
CA ASP A 25 12.67 -6.38 -1.10
C ASP A 25 12.31 -5.21 -2.03
N LEU A 26 13.07 -4.11 -1.96
CA LEU A 26 12.94 -2.97 -2.88
C LEU A 26 13.17 -3.40 -4.33
N ILE A 27 14.25 -4.15 -4.60
CA ILE A 27 14.58 -4.67 -5.95
C ILE A 27 13.49 -5.62 -6.45
N GLN A 28 12.94 -6.46 -5.58
CA GLN A 28 11.86 -7.37 -5.95
C GLN A 28 10.56 -6.62 -6.23
N ALA A 29 10.20 -5.64 -5.41
CA ALA A 29 9.04 -4.79 -5.62
C ALA A 29 9.12 -4.03 -6.94
N GLU A 30 10.28 -3.45 -7.27
CA GLU A 30 10.53 -2.77 -8.55
C GLU A 30 10.38 -3.73 -9.73
N ARG A 31 10.92 -4.96 -9.62
CA ARG A 31 10.77 -5.99 -10.67
C ARG A 31 9.32 -6.41 -10.89
N LEU A 32 8.54 -6.56 -9.82
CA LEU A 32 7.14 -6.94 -9.88
C LEU A 32 6.28 -5.81 -10.45
N ALA A 33 6.53 -4.57 -10.03
CA ALA A 33 5.75 -3.41 -10.45
C ALA A 33 6.15 -2.88 -11.83
N GLY A 34 7.38 -3.14 -12.28
CA GLY A 34 7.96 -2.55 -13.49
C GLY A 34 8.43 -1.11 -13.33
N SER A 35 8.29 -0.52 -12.14
CA SER A 35 8.75 0.81 -11.76
C SER A 35 9.12 0.85 -10.27
N ALA A 36 10.01 1.78 -9.90
CA ALA A 36 10.39 2.03 -8.50
C ALA A 36 9.46 3.02 -7.77
N ASP A 37 8.44 3.52 -8.47
CA ASP A 37 7.50 4.53 -7.97
C ASP A 37 6.04 4.09 -8.22
N GLY A 38 5.11 4.72 -7.48
CA GLY A 38 3.67 4.54 -7.63
C GLY A 38 3.02 3.44 -6.77
N ILE A 39 1.69 3.34 -6.85
CA ILE A 39 0.87 2.44 -6.02
C ILE A 39 1.27 0.97 -6.22
N LYS A 40 1.52 0.54 -7.46
CA LYS A 40 1.94 -0.85 -7.75
C LYS A 40 3.24 -1.25 -7.05
N TYR A 41 4.22 -0.34 -7.05
CA TYR A 41 5.47 -0.56 -6.34
C TYR A 41 5.25 -0.68 -4.83
N ALA A 42 4.43 0.22 -4.27
CA ALA A 42 4.11 0.21 -2.85
C ALA A 42 3.35 -1.06 -2.44
N THR A 43 2.35 -1.49 -3.22
CA THR A 43 1.61 -2.73 -3.00
C THR A 43 2.55 -3.94 -3.09
N ALA A 44 3.41 -3.98 -4.11
CA ALA A 44 4.41 -5.04 -4.26
C ALA A 44 5.38 -5.07 -3.07
N LEU A 45 5.85 -3.90 -2.60
CA LEU A 45 6.73 -3.80 -1.45
C LEU A 45 6.04 -4.27 -0.16
N ILE A 46 4.81 -3.81 0.10
CA ILE A 46 3.99 -4.23 1.24
C ILE A 46 3.85 -5.77 1.24
N SER A 47 3.59 -6.40 0.10
CA SER A 47 3.50 -7.87 0.01
C SER A 47 4.75 -8.62 0.49
N GLN A 48 5.93 -7.99 0.38
CA GLN A 48 7.22 -8.61 0.74
C GLN A 48 7.58 -8.44 2.22
N ILE A 49 7.01 -7.43 2.88
CA ILE A 49 7.45 -6.97 4.21
C ILE A 49 6.33 -6.93 5.24
N ALA A 50 5.08 -7.08 4.81
CA ALA A 50 3.92 -7.13 5.69
C ALA A 50 3.35 -8.56 5.75
N THR A 51 2.93 -8.93 6.95
CA THR A 51 2.21 -10.18 7.23
C THR A 51 0.87 -9.81 7.83
N PHE A 52 -0.21 -10.35 7.26
CA PHE A 52 -1.60 -10.06 7.56
C PHE A 52 -2.22 -11.27 8.25
N ASP A 53 -2.60 -11.13 9.52
CA ASP A 53 -3.12 -12.24 10.35
C ASP A 53 -2.23 -13.50 10.34
N GLY A 54 -0.92 -13.32 10.16
CA GLY A 54 0.07 -14.41 10.11
C GLY A 54 0.39 -14.93 8.71
N GLU A 55 -0.26 -14.42 7.65
CA GLU A 55 -0.03 -14.82 6.27
C GLU A 55 0.53 -13.68 5.40
N ASN A 56 1.40 -14.01 4.45
CA ASN A 56 1.85 -13.04 3.45
C ASN A 56 0.87 -13.07 2.28
N LEU A 57 0.32 -11.92 1.94
CA LEU A 57 -0.59 -11.78 0.81
C LEU A 57 0.18 -11.38 -0.45
N PRO A 58 -0.18 -11.92 -1.62
CA PRO A 58 0.41 -11.49 -2.87
C PRO A 58 -0.05 -10.05 -3.23
N PRO A 59 0.70 -9.32 -4.06
CA PRO A 59 0.35 -7.94 -4.44
C PRO A 59 -1.08 -7.77 -4.97
N GLU A 60 -1.58 -8.77 -5.70
CA GLU A 60 -2.91 -8.75 -6.31
C GLU A 60 -4.03 -8.76 -5.26
N GLU A 61 -3.84 -9.47 -4.14
CA GLU A 61 -4.83 -9.49 -3.05
C GLU A 61 -4.81 -8.20 -2.22
N LEU A 62 -3.68 -7.50 -2.22
CA LEU A 62 -3.55 -6.19 -1.58
C LEU A 62 -4.20 -5.06 -2.39
N GLU A 63 -4.61 -5.29 -3.64
CA GLU A 63 -5.38 -4.31 -4.42
C GLU A 63 -6.79 -4.10 -3.84
N ASP A 64 -7.31 -5.08 -3.09
CA ASP A 64 -8.62 -5.03 -2.44
C ASP A 64 -8.57 -4.42 -1.01
N LEU A 65 -7.39 -3.96 -0.57
CA LEU A 65 -7.27 -3.17 0.68
C LEU A 65 -8.03 -1.86 0.56
N SER A 66 -8.58 -1.41 1.69
CA SER A 66 -9.13 -0.06 1.71
C SER A 66 -8.01 0.96 1.52
N ALA A 67 -8.31 2.05 0.80
CA ALA A 67 -7.35 3.14 0.62
C ALA A 67 -6.86 3.70 1.96
N LYS A 68 -7.70 3.66 3.01
CA LYS A 68 -7.35 4.09 4.36
C LYS A 68 -6.28 3.20 4.97
N ASP A 69 -6.46 1.88 4.92
CA ASP A 69 -5.52 0.92 5.49
C ASP A 69 -4.21 0.93 4.70
N PHE A 70 -4.29 1.02 3.38
CA PHE A 70 -3.13 1.19 2.50
C PHE A 70 -2.33 2.46 2.84
N LEU A 71 -3.01 3.59 3.06
CA LEU A 71 -2.36 4.84 3.49
C LEU A 71 -1.65 4.68 4.82
N GLU A 72 -2.29 4.03 5.79
CA GLU A 72 -1.71 3.82 7.11
C GLU A 72 -0.46 2.95 7.05
N LEU A 73 -0.49 1.86 6.25
CA LEU A 73 0.68 1.05 5.95
C LEU A 73 1.77 1.87 5.25
N SER A 74 1.42 2.65 4.22
CA SER A 74 2.38 3.47 3.49
C SER A 74 3.06 4.54 4.35
N LYS A 75 2.37 5.06 5.38
CA LYS A 75 2.95 5.99 6.37
C LYS A 75 4.02 5.35 7.23
N ASN A 76 3.79 4.12 7.68
CA ASN A 76 4.81 3.35 8.39
C ASN A 76 6.02 3.04 7.49
N LEU A 77 5.81 2.95 6.17
CA LEU A 77 6.90 2.75 5.21
C LEU A 77 7.65 4.03 4.82
N MET A 78 7.05 5.18 5.06
CA MET A 78 7.60 6.49 4.77
C MET A 78 8.89 6.74 5.57
N GLU A 79 8.98 6.19 6.78
CA GLU A 79 10.18 6.23 7.63
C GLU A 79 11.41 5.57 6.98
N PHE A 80 11.23 4.73 5.95
CA PHE A 80 12.30 4.06 5.21
C PHE A 80 12.67 4.77 3.89
N GLY A 81 12.29 6.04 3.73
CA GLY A 81 12.70 6.86 2.58
C GLY A 81 11.77 6.79 1.36
N LEU A 82 10.51 6.36 1.54
CA LEU A 82 9.47 6.39 0.52
C LEU A 82 8.71 7.73 0.45
N ASP A 83 9.38 8.85 0.77
CA ASP A 83 8.81 10.19 0.80
C ASP A 83 8.15 10.64 -0.51
N LYS A 84 8.58 10.07 -1.64
CA LYS A 84 7.96 10.32 -2.95
C LYS A 84 6.56 9.73 -3.04
N LEU A 85 6.37 8.52 -2.54
CA LEU A 85 5.09 7.83 -2.51
C LEU A 85 4.07 8.58 -1.65
N ALA A 86 4.53 9.13 -0.51
CA ALA A 86 3.75 10.00 0.37
C ALA A 86 3.13 11.19 -0.36
N LYS A 87 3.95 11.86 -1.18
CA LYS A 87 3.56 13.05 -1.92
C LYS A 87 2.55 12.71 -3.01
N GLU A 88 2.72 11.58 -3.70
CA GLU A 88 1.79 11.11 -4.73
C GLU A 88 0.41 10.71 -4.17
N LEU A 89 0.37 10.05 -3.01
CA LEU A 89 -0.91 9.72 -2.36
C LEU A 89 -1.60 10.96 -1.78
N SER A 90 -0.84 11.92 -1.24
CA SER A 90 -1.42 13.16 -0.70
C SER A 90 -1.97 14.05 -1.82
N SER A 91 -1.24 14.19 -2.93
CA SER A 91 -1.70 14.98 -4.08
C SER A 91 -2.93 14.40 -4.77
N SER A 92 -3.10 13.07 -4.73
CA SER A 92 -4.28 12.38 -5.26
C SER A 92 -5.54 12.56 -4.40
N GLN A 93 -5.41 13.05 -3.15
CA GLN A 93 -6.54 13.35 -2.26
C GLN A 93 -6.94 14.84 -2.27
N ASP A 94 -6.07 15.72 -2.75
CA ASP A 94 -6.33 17.17 -2.83
C ASP A 94 -7.10 17.58 -4.10
N THR A 95 -7.56 16.64 -4.92
CA THR A 95 -8.36 16.91 -6.12
C THR A 95 -9.88 16.88 -5.87
N GLU A 96 -10.33 17.41 -4.74
CA GLU A 96 -11.70 17.89 -4.56
C GLU A 96 -11.68 19.18 -3.72
N LYS A 97 -11.48 20.33 -4.38
CA LYS A 97 -11.83 21.65 -3.87
C LYS A 97 -12.58 22.44 -4.93
#